data_AF-A0A6V2G9W9-F1
#
_entry.id   AF-A0A6V2G9W9-F1
#
_cell.length_a   1.000
_cell.length_b   1.000
_cell.length_c   1.000
_cell.angle_alpha   90.00
_cell.angle_beta   90.00
_cell.angle_gamma   90.00
#
_symmetry.space_group_name_H-M   'P 1'
#
loop_
_entity.id
_entity.type
_entity.pdbx_description
1 polymer ?
#
loop_
_entity_poly.entity_id
_entity_poly.type
_entity_poly.pdbx_seq_one_letter_code
_entity_poly.pdbx_strand_id
1 'polypeptide(L)'
;MSSEPSSSSTALPPTKLIHLTYEGNFQLECTAKVVSSRLIDEVENDKNDGNRKVEIILDTTAMHPQGGGQPTDIGTISITGDDCKDYVINVERVDIDRSSGIVTHKGTLSCLSDVKEEEKQAVDHDSTNLLPFGAGSEVKVTVDPENRRIVSECHTAGHVLDAAMARCGRIMPPTKVSDCVFIF
;
A
#
# COMPACT_ATOMS: atom_id res chain seq x y z
N MET A 1 34.39 11.69 33.68
CA MET A 1 33.99 10.54 32.84
C MET A 1 32.54 10.77 32.48
N SER A 2 32.33 11.46 31.36
CA SER A 2 30.99 11.79 30.87
C SER A 2 30.53 10.63 29.98
N SER A 3 29.49 9.93 30.39
CA SER A 3 28.82 8.93 29.56
C SER A 3 27.49 9.53 29.11
N GLU A 4 27.42 9.90 27.83
CA GLU A 4 26.15 10.19 27.15
C GLU A 4 25.46 8.87 26.78
N PRO A 5 24.13 8.74 26.96
CA PRO A 5 23.39 7.64 26.37
C PRO A 5 22.96 8.02 24.94
N SER A 6 23.59 7.41 23.93
CA SER A 6 23.14 7.48 22.54
C SER A 6 22.02 6.45 22.31
N SER A 7 20.76 6.83 22.52
CA SER A 7 19.62 6.13 21.93
C SER A 7 19.02 7.02 20.85
N SER A 8 19.65 7.05 19.68
CA SER A 8 19.06 7.70 18.50
C SER A 8 17.88 6.85 18.03
N SER A 9 16.66 7.27 18.36
CA SER A 9 15.46 6.80 17.68
C SER A 9 15.53 7.32 16.24
N THR A 10 16.06 6.53 15.32
CA THR A 10 16.14 6.93 13.91
C THR A 10 14.74 6.94 13.34
N ALA A 11 14.12 8.12 13.26
CA ALA A 11 12.82 8.29 12.62
C ALA A 11 12.92 7.85 11.15
N LEU A 12 11.95 7.06 10.68
CA LEU A 12 11.90 6.65 9.27
C LEU A 12 11.69 7.89 8.38
N PRO A 13 12.39 8.00 7.24
CA PRO A 13 12.20 9.10 6.33
C PRO A 13 10.81 9.04 5.67
N PRO A 14 10.24 10.19 5.23
CA PRO A 14 8.99 10.21 4.47
C PRO A 14 9.11 9.43 3.16
N THR A 15 8.02 8.78 2.75
CA THR A 15 7.95 8.09 1.45
C THR A 15 7.86 9.11 0.32
N LYS A 16 8.68 8.95 -0.72
CA LYS A 16 8.62 9.76 -1.94
C LYS A 16 7.38 9.39 -2.76
N LEU A 17 6.50 10.37 -2.98
CA LEU A 17 5.26 10.20 -3.75
C LEU A 17 5.50 10.60 -5.22
N ILE A 18 5.58 9.62 -6.12
CA ILE A 18 5.87 9.84 -7.55
C ILE A 18 4.76 10.67 -8.20
N HIS A 19 3.51 10.41 -7.83
CA HIS A 19 2.33 11.08 -8.39
C HIS A 19 2.23 12.58 -8.06
N LEU A 20 3.00 13.09 -7.09
CA LEU A 20 3.08 14.53 -6.81
C LEU A 20 4.03 15.28 -7.75
N THR A 21 4.77 14.56 -8.58
CA THR A 21 5.66 15.16 -9.60
C THR A 21 4.93 15.28 -10.93
N TYR A 22 5.30 16.28 -11.74
CA TYR A 22 4.69 16.48 -13.06
C TYR A 22 4.87 15.27 -13.98
N GLU A 23 6.09 14.70 -14.00
CA GLU A 23 6.42 13.53 -14.82
C GLU A 23 5.76 12.24 -14.31
N GLY A 24 5.61 12.11 -12.99
CA GLY A 24 5.12 10.90 -12.33
C GLY A 24 3.61 10.81 -12.15
N ASN A 25 2.84 11.86 -12.47
CA ASN A 25 1.39 11.89 -12.23
C ASN A 25 0.62 10.73 -12.90
N PHE A 26 1.06 10.31 -14.10
CA PHE A 26 0.45 9.21 -14.85
C PHE A 26 1.23 7.89 -14.74
N GLN A 27 2.27 7.86 -13.91
CA GLN A 27 3.11 6.68 -13.77
C GLN A 27 2.37 5.62 -12.96
N LEU A 28 2.27 4.41 -13.53
CA LEU A 28 1.58 3.27 -12.93
C LEU A 28 2.54 2.20 -12.41
N GLU A 29 3.85 2.36 -12.63
CA GLU A 29 4.85 1.41 -12.18
C GLU A 29 6.08 2.14 -11.63
N CYS A 30 6.72 1.61 -10.59
CA CYS A 30 8.01 2.10 -10.14
C CYS A 30 8.86 1.02 -9.47
N THR A 31 10.17 1.20 -9.51
CA THR A 31 11.11 0.47 -8.65
C THR A 31 11.25 1.20 -7.32
N ALA A 32 11.25 0.47 -6.22
CA ALA A 32 11.37 1.01 -4.86
C ALA A 32 12.21 0.09 -3.98
N LYS A 33 12.59 0.57 -2.80
CA LYS A 33 13.24 -0.22 -1.76
C LYS A 33 12.33 -0.39 -0.55
N VAL A 34 12.36 -1.58 0.03
CA VAL A 34 11.68 -1.86 1.30
C VAL A 34 12.35 -1.07 2.42
N VAL A 35 11.59 -0.25 3.13
CA VAL A 35 12.06 0.45 4.33
C VAL A 35 11.76 -0.38 5.58
N SER A 36 10.56 -0.95 5.64
CA SER A 36 10.12 -1.84 6.71
C SER A 36 9.00 -2.73 6.20
N SER A 37 8.91 -3.95 6.73
CA SER A 37 7.83 -4.87 6.42
C SER A 37 7.50 -5.71 7.66
N ARG A 38 6.23 -6.08 7.83
CA ARG A 38 5.79 -6.97 8.91
C ARG A 38 4.57 -7.78 8.50
N LEU A 39 4.48 -9.00 9.02
CA LEU A 39 3.24 -9.78 8.95
C LEU A 39 2.20 -9.15 9.87
N ILE A 40 0.94 -9.21 9.44
CA ILE A 40 -0.21 -8.82 10.25
C ILE A 40 -0.81 -10.13 10.76
N ASP A 41 -0.60 -10.42 12.04
CA ASP A 41 -1.23 -11.58 12.68
C ASP A 41 -2.71 -11.26 12.90
N GLU A 42 -3.60 -11.79 12.06
CA GLU A 42 -5.04 -11.75 12.33
C GLU A 42 -5.38 -12.86 13.34
N VAL A 43 -5.84 -12.45 14.53
CA VAL A 43 -6.33 -13.37 15.56
C VAL A 43 -7.61 -14.04 15.05
N GLU A 44 -7.48 -15.33 14.75
CA GLU A 44 -8.52 -16.35 14.58
C GLU A 44 -9.64 -16.13 13.55
N ASN A 45 -9.59 -17.04 12.57
CA ASN A 45 -10.69 -17.63 11.78
C ASN A 45 -10.70 -17.25 10.31
N ASP A 46 -9.70 -17.68 9.54
CA ASP A 46 -10.05 -18.15 8.20
C ASP A 46 -9.11 -19.23 7.66
N LYS A 47 -9.69 -20.03 6.79
CA LYS A 47 -9.17 -21.30 6.28
C LYS A 47 -7.78 -21.13 5.68
N ASN A 48 -6.97 -22.16 5.88
CA ASN A 48 -5.59 -22.35 5.44
C ASN A 48 -5.42 -22.16 3.91
N ASP A 49 -5.41 -20.93 3.41
CA ASP A 49 -5.22 -20.59 1.99
C ASP A 49 -3.76 -20.24 1.65
N GLY A 50 -2.82 -20.45 2.58
CA GLY A 50 -1.38 -20.12 2.40
C GLY A 50 -1.06 -18.62 2.27
N ASN A 51 -2.07 -17.79 2.05
CA ASN A 51 -1.99 -16.35 1.89
C ASN A 51 -1.78 -15.64 3.24
N ARG A 52 -0.72 -14.82 3.34
CA ARG A 52 -0.33 -14.10 4.56
C ARG A 52 -0.63 -12.61 4.42
N LYS A 53 -1.29 -11.99 5.40
CA LYS A 53 -1.48 -10.52 5.41
C LYS A 53 -0.16 -9.83 5.79
N VAL A 54 0.19 -8.80 5.05
CA VAL A 54 1.46 -8.07 5.20
C VAL A 54 1.23 -6.57 5.15
N GLU A 55 2.05 -5.86 5.91
CA GLU A 55 2.22 -4.42 5.83
C GLU A 55 3.65 -4.10 5.38
N ILE A 56 3.78 -3.24 4.38
CA ILE A 56 5.07 -2.85 3.79
C ILE A 56 5.17 -1.33 3.58
N ILE A 57 6.29 -0.77 4.02
CA ILE A 57 6.67 0.63 3.85
C ILE A 57 7.80 0.68 2.83
N LEU A 58 7.66 1.56 1.84
CA LEU A 58 8.61 1.77 0.77
C LEU A 58 9.23 3.17 0.84
N ASP A 59 10.42 3.33 0.27
CA ASP A 59 11.09 4.63 0.14
C ASP A 59 10.41 5.52 -0.92
N THR A 60 9.82 4.93 -1.96
CA THR A 60 9.07 5.60 -3.01
C THR A 60 7.86 4.77 -3.44
N THR A 61 6.80 5.43 -3.90
CA THR A 61 5.62 4.73 -4.45
C THR A 61 4.91 5.54 -5.53
N ALA A 62 4.36 4.81 -6.50
CA ALA A 62 3.44 5.34 -7.51
C ALA A 62 1.96 5.25 -7.09
N MET A 63 1.65 4.49 -6.01
CA MET A 63 0.29 4.32 -5.50
C MET A 63 -0.18 5.58 -4.75
N HIS A 64 -1.43 5.99 -4.97
CA HIS A 64 -2.12 7.04 -4.24
C HIS A 64 -2.71 6.47 -2.95
N PRO A 65 -2.35 7.02 -1.79
CA PRO A 65 -2.97 6.66 -0.52
C PRO A 65 -4.42 7.18 -0.44
N GLN A 66 -5.23 6.58 0.43
CA GLN A 66 -6.59 7.02 0.68
C GLN A 66 -6.62 8.50 1.15
N GLY A 67 -7.52 9.32 0.59
CA GLY A 67 -7.69 10.71 1.01
C GLY A 67 -8.88 11.43 0.36
N GLY A 68 -9.47 12.40 1.07
CA GLY A 68 -10.48 13.31 0.49
C GLY A 68 -11.76 12.62 0.00
N GLY A 69 -12.13 11.49 0.58
CA GLY A 69 -13.27 10.68 0.15
C GLY A 69 -12.97 9.71 -1.01
N GLN A 70 -11.80 9.81 -1.63
CA GLN A 70 -11.35 8.84 -2.63
C GLN A 70 -10.87 7.55 -1.95
N PRO A 71 -11.20 6.37 -2.51
CA PRO A 71 -10.52 5.13 -2.14
C PRO A 71 -9.04 5.19 -2.55
N THR A 72 -8.25 4.33 -1.91
CA THR A 72 -6.85 4.08 -2.28
C THR A 72 -6.75 3.39 -3.64
N ASP A 73 -5.57 3.51 -4.26
CA ASP A 73 -5.19 2.58 -5.32
C ASP A 73 -5.04 1.15 -4.81
N ILE A 74 -5.23 0.21 -5.73
CA ILE A 74 -4.88 -1.20 -5.61
C ILE A 74 -3.83 -1.58 -6.66
N GLY A 75 -3.17 -2.73 -6.47
CA GLY A 75 -2.19 -3.22 -7.43
C GLY A 75 -1.30 -4.29 -6.82
N THR A 76 -0.05 -4.39 -7.29
CA THR A 76 0.88 -5.41 -6.80
C THR A 76 2.24 -4.84 -6.46
N ILE A 77 2.93 -5.52 -5.53
CA ILE A 77 4.36 -5.34 -5.27
C ILE A 77 5.02 -6.70 -5.49
N SER A 78 5.89 -6.78 -6.49
CA SER A 78 6.67 -7.98 -6.82
C SER A 78 8.07 -7.88 -6.22
N ILE A 79 8.53 -8.97 -5.61
CA ILE A 79 9.84 -9.05 -4.96
C ILE A 79 10.42 -10.45 -5.13
N THR A 80 11.73 -10.54 -5.42
CA THR A 80 12.49 -11.79 -5.31
C THR A 80 13.03 -11.89 -3.89
N GLY A 81 12.63 -12.93 -3.18
CA GLY A 81 13.03 -13.19 -1.79
C GLY A 81 14.48 -13.64 -1.67
N ASP A 82 14.97 -13.66 -0.43
CA ASP A 82 16.32 -14.11 -0.06
C ASP A 82 16.52 -15.61 -0.35
N ASP A 83 15.42 -16.37 -0.45
CA ASP A 83 15.37 -17.77 -0.86
C ASP A 83 15.33 -17.96 -2.39
N CYS A 84 15.56 -16.89 -3.15
CA CYS A 84 15.52 -16.84 -4.61
C CYS A 84 14.16 -17.18 -5.23
N LYS A 85 13.07 -17.15 -4.46
CA LYS A 85 11.71 -17.30 -4.99
C LYS A 85 11.07 -15.95 -5.26
N ASP A 86 10.16 -15.92 -6.22
CA ASP A 86 9.38 -14.71 -6.50
C ASP A 86 8.11 -14.68 -5.66
N TYR A 87 7.86 -13.54 -5.05
CA TYR A 87 6.69 -13.25 -4.24
C TYR A 87 5.91 -12.08 -4.81
N VAL A 88 4.61 -12.09 -4.58
CA VAL A 88 3.72 -11.00 -4.94
C VAL A 88 2.88 -10.62 -3.73
N ILE A 89 2.85 -9.32 -3.44
CA ILE A 89 1.90 -8.73 -2.52
C ILE A 89 0.78 -8.12 -3.35
N ASN A 90 -0.44 -8.65 -3.21
CA ASN A 90 -1.64 -8.01 -3.74
C ASN A 90 -2.03 -6.88 -2.79
N VAL A 91 -1.77 -5.64 -3.19
CA VAL A 91 -2.03 -4.45 -2.37
C VAL A 91 -3.51 -4.11 -2.45
N GLU A 92 -4.16 -4.14 -1.29
CA GLU A 92 -5.59 -3.88 -1.13
C GLU A 92 -5.84 -2.49 -0.52
N ARG A 93 -4.85 -1.93 0.18
CA ARG A 93 -4.96 -0.65 0.86
C ARG A 93 -3.64 0.10 0.96
N VAL A 94 -3.66 1.39 0.66
CA VAL A 94 -2.54 2.31 0.87
C VAL A 94 -2.98 3.46 1.78
N ASP A 95 -2.28 3.62 2.90
CA ASP A 95 -2.52 4.65 3.90
C ASP A 95 -1.32 5.61 3.95
N ILE A 96 -1.57 6.89 4.26
CA ILE A 96 -0.49 7.86 4.53
C ILE A 96 -0.69 8.47 5.92
N ASP A 97 0.34 8.40 6.75
CA ASP A 97 0.41 9.23 7.95
C ASP A 97 0.86 10.63 7.56
N ARG A 98 -0.07 11.59 7.59
CA ARG A 98 0.20 12.98 7.18
C ARG A 98 1.20 13.70 8.09
N SER A 99 1.43 13.21 9.31
CA SER A 99 2.39 13.82 10.24
C SER A 99 3.83 13.41 9.93
N SER A 100 4.05 12.16 9.52
CA SER A 100 5.37 11.63 9.18
C SER A 100 5.66 11.58 7.67
N GLY A 101 4.64 11.64 6.82
CA GLY A 101 4.75 11.44 5.38
C GLY A 101 5.05 9.99 4.99
N ILE A 102 4.88 9.04 5.90
CA ILE A 102 5.10 7.62 5.66
C ILE A 102 3.87 7.02 4.97
N VAL A 103 4.12 6.28 3.89
CA VAL A 103 3.10 5.51 3.19
C VAL A 103 3.20 4.03 3.54
N THR A 104 2.07 3.46 3.91
CA THR A 104 1.91 2.08 4.33
C THR A 104 1.05 1.34 3.33
N HIS A 105 1.58 0.26 2.75
CA HIS A 105 0.86 -0.61 1.83
C HIS A 105 0.47 -1.89 2.56
N LYS A 106 -0.82 -2.24 2.53
CA LYS A 106 -1.38 -3.43 3.17
C LYS A 106 -1.96 -4.32 2.09
N GLY A 107 -1.70 -5.61 2.22
CA GLY A 107 -2.10 -6.58 1.21
C GLY A 107 -1.89 -8.01 1.63
N THR A 108 -2.04 -8.89 0.65
CA THR A 108 -1.91 -10.32 0.81
C THR A 108 -0.67 -10.82 0.05
N LEU A 109 0.27 -11.43 0.76
CA LEU A 109 1.49 -12.03 0.24
C LEU A 109 1.22 -13.47 -0.21
N SER A 110 1.65 -13.79 -1.43
CA SER A 110 1.69 -15.15 -1.98
C SER A 110 3.04 -15.44 -2.65
N CYS A 111 3.44 -16.71 -2.70
CA CYS A 111 4.61 -17.16 -3.43
C CYS A 111 4.21 -17.60 -4.84
N LEU A 112 4.94 -17.16 -5.87
CA LEU A 112 4.63 -17.50 -7.26
C LEU A 112 5.10 -18.92 -7.66
N SER A 113 5.95 -19.56 -6.86
CA SER A 113 6.40 -20.94 -7.12
C SER A 113 5.33 -22.00 -6.82
N ASP A 114 4.26 -21.65 -6.10
CA ASP A 114 3.23 -22.61 -5.68
C ASP A 114 2.15 -22.84 -6.76
N VAL A 115 2.23 -22.15 -7.90
CA VAL A 115 1.19 -22.15 -8.95
C VAL A 115 1.48 -23.14 -10.10
N LYS A 116 2.56 -23.92 -10.02
CA LYS A 116 2.80 -25.02 -10.96
C LYS A 116 3.08 -26.31 -10.19
N GLU A 117 2.01 -27.07 -9.99
CA GLU A 117 1.86 -28.52 -10.19
C GLU A 117 0.70 -29.00 -9.30
N GLU A 118 -0.35 -29.52 -9.93
CA GLU A 118 -1.35 -30.36 -9.26
C GLU A 118 -0.69 -31.69 -8.85
N GLU A 119 0.25 -31.67 -7.90
CA GLU A 119 0.62 -32.86 -7.15
C GLU A 119 0.75 -32.51 -5.68
N LYS A 120 -0.19 -33.08 -4.90
CA LYS A 120 -0.12 -33.12 -3.44
C LYS A 120 1.19 -33.76 -3.02
N GLN A 121 2.19 -32.95 -2.67
CA GLN A 121 3.23 -33.35 -1.76
C GLN A 121 3.38 -32.28 -0.69
N ALA A 122 3.16 -32.70 0.55
CA ALA A 122 3.45 -31.92 1.74
C ALA A 122 4.95 -31.63 1.74
N VAL A 123 5.32 -30.40 1.43
CA VAL A 123 6.71 -29.93 1.51
C VAL A 123 6.78 -28.86 2.59
N ASP A 124 7.65 -29.15 3.56
CA ASP A 124 8.11 -28.36 4.70
C ASP A 124 7.29 -27.13 5.12
N HIS A 125 6.58 -27.33 6.22
CA HIS A 125 6.14 -26.27 7.12
C HIS A 125 7.38 -25.67 7.82
N ASP A 126 8.21 -24.93 7.08
CA ASP A 126 9.09 -23.94 7.71
C ASP A 126 8.22 -22.74 8.09
N SER A 127 7.54 -22.91 9.21
CA SER A 127 6.85 -21.89 9.98
C SER A 127 7.83 -20.90 10.57
N THR A 128 8.65 -20.29 9.72
CA THR A 128 9.26 -19.02 10.05
C THR A 128 8.17 -17.98 9.85
N ASN A 129 7.74 -17.36 10.96
CA ASN A 129 6.82 -16.22 10.98
C ASN A 129 7.54 -14.94 10.48
N LEU A 130 8.42 -15.12 9.50
CA LEU A 130 9.32 -14.13 8.94
C LEU A 130 8.95 -13.93 7.48
N LEU A 131 9.16 -12.70 7.02
CA LEU A 131 9.04 -12.38 5.61
C LEU A 131 10.30 -12.87 4.89
N PRO A 132 10.19 -13.35 3.64
CA PRO A 132 11.33 -13.84 2.85
C PRO A 132 12.20 -12.70 2.29
N PHE A 133 12.02 -11.47 2.78
CA PHE A 133 12.73 -10.27 2.36
C PHE A 133 12.80 -9.27 3.51
N GLY A 134 13.84 -8.44 3.51
CA GLY A 134 14.12 -7.45 4.54
C GLY A 134 14.12 -6.01 4.03
N ALA A 135 14.49 -5.09 4.94
CA ALA A 135 14.75 -3.71 4.56
C ALA A 135 15.94 -3.63 3.57
N GLY A 136 15.81 -2.78 2.57
CA GLY A 136 16.78 -2.60 1.49
C GLY A 136 16.52 -3.43 0.23
N SER A 137 15.67 -4.46 0.30
CA SER A 137 15.29 -5.26 -0.87
C SER A 137 14.62 -4.39 -1.93
N GLU A 138 14.99 -4.61 -3.19
CA GLU A 138 14.39 -3.92 -4.33
C GLU A 138 13.07 -4.58 -4.71
N VAL A 139 12.05 -3.76 -5.01
CA VAL A 139 10.72 -4.23 -5.40
C VAL A 139 10.23 -3.50 -6.64
N LYS A 140 9.36 -4.16 -7.40
CA LYS A 140 8.58 -3.54 -8.47
C LYS A 140 7.15 -3.32 -8.00
N VAL A 141 6.72 -2.07 -7.97
CA VAL A 141 5.35 -1.66 -7.65
C VAL A 141 4.58 -1.47 -8.95
N THR A 142 3.36 -1.99 -9.05
CA THR A 142 2.44 -1.74 -10.16
C THR A 142 1.06 -1.35 -9.64
N VAL A 143 0.45 -0.36 -10.26
CA VAL A 143 -0.88 0.16 -9.95
C VAL A 143 -1.88 -0.43 -10.94
N ASP A 144 -3.06 -0.84 -10.47
CA ASP A 144 -4.15 -1.23 -11.36
C ASP A 144 -4.63 0.00 -12.18
N PRO A 145 -4.44 0.01 -13.52
CA PRO A 145 -4.79 1.13 -14.37
C PRO A 145 -6.29 1.45 -14.36
N GLU A 146 -7.14 0.42 -14.32
CA GLU A 146 -8.58 0.61 -14.40
C GLU A 146 -9.13 1.15 -13.08
N ASN A 147 -8.63 0.64 -11.96
CA ASN A 147 -8.93 1.20 -10.64
C ASN A 147 -8.51 2.68 -10.58
N ARG A 148 -7.26 3.02 -10.95
CA ARG A 148 -6.78 4.40 -10.95
C ARG A 148 -7.65 5.31 -11.82
N ARG A 149 -8.03 4.85 -13.01
CA ARG A 149 -8.85 5.61 -13.96
C ARG A 149 -10.21 5.94 -13.34
N ILE A 150 -10.93 4.93 -12.85
CA ILE A 150 -12.26 5.10 -12.24
C ILE A 150 -12.19 6.04 -11.03
N VAL A 151 -11.22 5.84 -10.14
CA VAL A 151 -11.08 6.66 -8.92
C VAL A 151 -10.78 8.12 -9.27
N SER A 152 -9.91 8.37 -10.26
CA SER A 152 -9.57 9.72 -10.73
C SER A 152 -10.77 10.40 -11.42
N GLU A 153 -11.52 9.66 -12.22
CA GLU A 153 -12.75 10.14 -12.86
C GLU A 153 -13.81 10.50 -11.82
N CYS A 154 -14.05 9.62 -10.83
CA CYS A 154 -14.99 9.87 -9.74
C CYS A 154 -14.60 11.09 -8.91
N HIS A 155 -13.31 11.30 -8.64
CA HIS A 155 -12.85 12.49 -7.93
C HIS A 155 -13.16 13.78 -8.70
N THR A 156 -12.84 13.78 -9.99
CA THR A 156 -13.08 14.93 -10.86
C THR A 156 -14.58 15.21 -10.99
N ALA A 157 -15.39 14.16 -11.14
CA ALA A 157 -16.85 14.28 -11.16
C ALA A 157 -17.40 14.84 -9.84
N GLY A 158 -16.81 14.48 -8.70
CA GLY A 158 -17.12 15.06 -7.39
C GLY A 158 -16.97 16.58 -7.39
N HIS A 159 -15.83 17.10 -7.85
CA HIS A 159 -15.61 18.56 -7.95
C HIS A 159 -16.62 19.27 -8.85
N VAL A 160 -16.96 18.65 -9.99
CA VAL A 160 -17.96 19.21 -10.91
C VAL A 160 -19.34 19.25 -10.25
N LEU A 161 -19.70 18.20 -9.53
CA LEU A 161 -20.96 18.11 -8.80
C LEU A 161 -21.03 19.14 -7.67
N ASP A 162 -19.97 19.29 -6.89
CA ASP A 162 -19.88 20.27 -5.80
C ASP A 162 -20.01 21.70 -6.34
N ALA A 163 -19.31 22.01 -7.44
CA ALA A 163 -19.44 23.31 -8.11
C ALA A 163 -20.87 23.57 -8.62
N ALA A 164 -21.57 22.54 -9.12
CA ALA A 164 -22.96 22.66 -9.55
C ALA A 164 -23.91 22.88 -8.37
N MET A 165 -23.73 22.14 -7.27
CA MET A 165 -24.53 22.27 -6.04
C MET A 165 -24.39 23.66 -5.42
N ALA A 166 -23.15 24.18 -5.34
CA ALA A 166 -22.87 25.54 -4.89
C ALA A 166 -23.59 26.59 -5.75
N ARG A 167 -23.55 26.44 -7.09
CA ARG A 167 -24.27 27.35 -8.01
C ARG A 167 -25.79 27.30 -7.86
N CYS A 168 -26.35 26.16 -7.47
CA CYS A 168 -27.78 25.98 -7.23
C CYS A 168 -28.22 26.38 -5.80
N GLY A 169 -27.30 26.84 -4.95
CA GLY A 169 -27.59 27.21 -3.56
C GLY A 169 -28.02 26.02 -2.69
N ARG A 170 -27.58 24.80 -3.04
CA ARG A 170 -27.87 23.57 -2.28
C ARG A 170 -26.58 22.97 -1.73
N ILE A 171 -26.67 22.40 -0.54
CA ILE A 171 -25.57 21.65 0.08
C ILE A 171 -25.89 20.16 -0.07
N MET A 172 -24.92 19.37 -0.53
CA MET A 172 -25.01 17.92 -0.50
C MET A 172 -24.54 17.41 0.87
N PRO A 173 -25.38 16.73 1.66
CA PRO A 173 -24.93 16.15 2.92
C PRO A 173 -23.95 14.99 2.67
N PRO A 174 -22.96 14.77 3.57
CA PRO A 174 -22.05 13.63 3.46
C PRO A 174 -22.82 12.31 3.51
N THR A 175 -22.48 11.39 2.62
CA THR A 175 -23.12 10.05 2.56
C THR A 175 -22.41 8.99 3.40
N LYS A 176 -21.18 9.27 3.87
CA LYS A 176 -20.47 8.47 4.87
C LYS A 176 -20.36 9.23 6.18
N VAL A 177 -20.50 8.52 7.30
CA VAL A 177 -20.19 9.06 8.63
C VAL A 177 -18.68 9.17 8.73
N SER A 178 -18.15 10.32 8.33
CA SER A 178 -16.76 10.68 8.54
C SER A 178 -16.75 12.10 9.10
N ASP A 179 -16.05 12.30 10.22
CA ASP A 179 -15.80 13.60 10.84
C ASP A 179 -14.99 14.57 9.93
N CYS A 180 -14.75 14.19 8.69
CA CYS A 180 -14.32 15.09 7.63
C CYS A 180 -15.55 15.68 6.94
N VAL A 181 -15.85 16.92 7.30
CA VAL A 181 -16.61 17.82 6.43
C VAL A 181 -15.94 17.81 5.06
N PHE A 182 -16.69 17.48 4.01
CA PHE A 182 -16.29 17.80 2.64
C PHE A 182 -16.24 19.32 2.54
N ILE A 183 -15.08 19.89 2.85
CA ILE A 183 -14.70 21.26 2.48
C ILE A 183 -13.61 21.08 1.45
N PHE A 184 -13.95 21.31 0.19
CA PHE A 184 -13.01 21.76 -0.83
C PHE A 184 -13.51 23.08 -1.37
#